data_AF-A0A6M3K6C1-F1
#
_entry.id   AF-A0A6M3K6C1-F1
#
_cell.length_a   1.000
_cell.length_b   1.000
_cell.length_c   1.000
_cell.angle_alpha   90.00
_cell.angle_beta   90.00
_cell.angle_gamma   90.00
#
_symmetry.space_group_name_H-M   'P 1'
#
loop_
_entity.id
_entity.type
_entity.pdbx_description
1 polymer ?
#
loop_
_entity_poly.entity_id
_entity_poly.type
_entity_poly.pdbx_seq_one_letter_code
_entity_poly.pdbx_strand_id
1 'polypeptide(L)'
;MGELVTNTKLNLASKTLIEQLPDHVSELIVELAQQNRVELWHITAGVLLSVYMEGRLSAFVLDPAWQEGLRQKDYTCQYEPCGKKFKGKHIGQLYCSNECGLLASGQKFDEVENFVELKPAPIEPGAIDSVSASPPAGWGGDNVDLPPLDEEISTSA
;
A
#
# COMPACT_ATOMS: atom_id res chain seq x y z
N MET A 1 -22.51 15.39 -23.16
CA MET A 1 -21.58 16.15 -22.31
C MET A 1 -20.80 15.14 -21.49
N GLY A 2 -19.51 14.95 -21.78
CA GLY A 2 -18.64 14.12 -20.95
C GLY A 2 -18.11 14.99 -19.81
N GLU A 3 -18.38 14.61 -18.57
CA GLU A 3 -17.77 15.26 -17.41
C GLU A 3 -16.28 14.91 -17.39
N LEU A 4 -15.41 15.90 -17.16
CA LEU A 4 -13.97 15.67 -17.11
C LEU A 4 -13.63 14.76 -15.90
N VAL A 5 -12.97 13.65 -16.16
CA VAL A 5 -12.47 12.73 -15.13
C VAL A 5 -11.13 13.26 -14.64
N THR A 6 -11.06 13.61 -13.36
CA THR A 6 -9.82 14.10 -12.73
C THR A 6 -9.20 13.02 -11.85
N ASN A 7 -7.88 13.11 -11.62
CA ASN A 7 -7.18 12.20 -10.70
C ASN A 7 -7.82 12.17 -9.31
N THR A 8 -8.33 13.31 -8.83
CA THR A 8 -9.04 13.40 -7.54
C THR A 8 -10.29 12.52 -7.52
N LYS A 9 -11.09 12.55 -8.60
CA LYS A 9 -12.29 11.70 -8.71
C LYS A 9 -11.94 10.22 -8.79
N LEU A 10 -10.89 9.87 -9.54
CA LEU A 10 -10.41 8.49 -9.63
C LEU A 10 -9.90 7.97 -8.27
N ASN A 11 -9.16 8.79 -7.53
CA ASN A 11 -8.72 8.45 -6.18
C ASN A 11 -9.90 8.28 -5.22
N LEU A 12 -10.91 9.16 -5.28
CA LEU A 12 -12.11 9.03 -4.44
C LEU A 12 -12.90 7.76 -4.77
N ALA A 13 -13.10 7.46 -6.06
CA ALA A 13 -13.74 6.23 -6.50
C ALA A 13 -12.96 4.99 -6.03
N SER A 14 -11.63 5.04 -6.12
CA SER A 14 -10.75 3.95 -5.67
C SER A 14 -10.85 3.72 -4.17
N LYS A 15 -10.84 4.79 -3.35
CA LYS A 15 -11.09 4.69 -1.91
C LYS A 15 -12.42 4.02 -1.60
N THR A 16 -13.48 4.45 -2.28
CA THR A 16 -14.82 3.87 -2.11
C THR A 16 -14.85 2.37 -2.45
N LEU A 17 -14.16 1.96 -3.51
CA LEU A 17 -14.03 0.55 -3.88
C LEU A 17 -13.23 -0.25 -2.85
N ILE A 18 -12.13 0.32 -2.37
CA ILE A 18 -11.23 -0.29 -1.38
C ILE A 18 -11.94 -0.51 -0.04
N GLU A 19 -12.80 0.41 0.38
CA GLU A 19 -13.61 0.29 1.61
C GLU A 19 -14.60 -0.88 1.58
N GLN A 20 -14.92 -1.43 0.40
CA GLN A 20 -15.78 -2.62 0.26
C GLN A 20 -14.98 -3.93 0.30
N LEU A 21 -13.65 -3.86 0.35
CA LEU A 21 -12.78 -5.03 0.41
C LEU A 21 -12.63 -5.51 1.86
N PRO A 22 -12.27 -6.78 2.07
CA PRO A 22 -11.81 -7.22 3.38
C PRO A 22 -10.63 -6.36 3.87
N ASP A 23 -10.59 -6.04 5.17
CA ASP A 23 -9.62 -5.13 5.78
C ASP A 23 -8.17 -5.41 5.33
N HIS A 24 -7.75 -6.67 5.37
CA HIS A 24 -6.40 -7.08 4.99
C HIS A 24 -6.05 -6.81 3.51
N VAL A 25 -7.02 -6.85 2.59
CA VAL A 25 -6.83 -6.50 1.17
C VAL A 25 -6.82 -4.98 1.01
N SER A 26 -7.64 -4.27 1.78
CA SER A 26 -7.67 -2.81 1.76
C SER A 26 -6.34 -2.20 2.24
N GLU A 27 -5.81 -2.70 3.35
CA GLU A 27 -4.51 -2.30 3.92
C GLU A 27 -3.39 -2.57 2.92
N LEU A 28 -3.40 -3.75 2.30
CA LEU A 28 -2.45 -4.14 1.28
C LEU A 28 -2.39 -3.14 0.11
N ILE A 29 -3.54 -2.77 -0.45
CA ILE A 29 -3.60 -1.86 -1.60
C ILE A 29 -3.02 -0.49 -1.24
N VAL A 30 -3.30 -0.02 -0.02
CA VAL A 30 -2.77 1.25 0.51
C VAL A 30 -1.25 1.16 0.72
N GLU A 31 -0.76 0.08 1.34
CA GLU A 31 0.67 -0.15 1.54
C GLU A 31 1.43 -0.20 0.22
N LEU A 32 0.91 -0.90 -0.79
CA LEU A 32 1.53 -0.97 -2.12
C LEU A 32 1.59 0.40 -2.79
N ALA A 33 0.53 1.22 -2.68
CA ALA A 33 0.53 2.58 -3.21
C ALA A 33 1.61 3.44 -2.54
N GLN A 34 1.74 3.36 -1.21
CA GLN A 34 2.73 4.10 -0.44
C GLN A 34 4.17 3.66 -0.76
N GLN A 35 4.43 2.35 -0.76
CA GLN A 35 5.75 1.78 -1.03
C GLN A 35 6.26 2.16 -2.42
N ASN A 36 5.38 2.14 -3.43
CA ASN A 36 5.73 2.44 -4.82
C ASN A 36 5.63 3.93 -5.18
N ARG A 37 5.15 4.78 -4.25
CA ARG A 37 4.92 6.22 -4.47
C ARG A 37 4.04 6.50 -5.69
N VAL A 38 2.97 5.73 -5.84
CA VAL A 38 1.99 5.89 -6.94
C VAL A 38 0.62 6.24 -6.39
N GLU A 39 -0.20 6.90 -7.20
CA GLU A 39 -1.58 7.20 -6.83
C GLU A 39 -2.38 5.92 -6.59
N LEU A 40 -3.29 5.97 -5.61
CA LEU A 40 -4.09 4.82 -5.18
C LEU A 40 -4.90 4.23 -6.33
N TRP A 41 -5.42 5.09 -7.21
CA TRP A 41 -6.21 4.64 -8.35
C TRP A 41 -5.41 3.84 -9.36
N HIS A 42 -4.10 4.10 -9.53
CA HIS A 42 -3.24 3.30 -10.41
C HIS A 42 -3.09 1.87 -9.89
N ILE A 43 -2.83 1.71 -8.58
CA ILE A 43 -2.76 0.38 -7.96
C ILE A 43 -4.10 -0.33 -8.10
N THR A 44 -5.20 0.36 -7.77
CA THR A 44 -6.55 -0.21 -7.82
C THR A 44 -6.89 -0.69 -9.23
N ALA A 45 -6.60 0.12 -10.26
CA ALA A 45 -6.80 -0.26 -11.65
C ALA A 45 -5.92 -1.44 -12.07
N GLY A 46 -4.64 -1.46 -11.67
CA GLY A 46 -3.72 -2.56 -11.96
C GLY A 46 -4.15 -3.89 -11.32
N VAL A 47 -4.66 -3.85 -10.09
CA VAL A 47 -5.21 -5.03 -9.41
C VAL A 47 -6.46 -5.53 -10.15
N LEU A 48 -7.41 -4.63 -10.47
CA LEU A 48 -8.62 -4.98 -11.21
C LEU A 48 -8.31 -5.58 -12.59
N LEU A 49 -7.34 -5.00 -13.30
CA LEU A 49 -6.88 -5.53 -14.59
C LEU A 49 -6.25 -6.91 -14.43
N SER A 50 -5.42 -7.12 -13.41
CA SER A 50 -4.78 -8.42 -13.16
C SER A 50 -5.84 -9.50 -12.90
N VAL A 51 -6.85 -9.20 -12.09
CA VAL A 51 -7.98 -10.08 -11.78
C VAL A 51 -8.79 -10.40 -13.04
N TYR A 52 -9.05 -9.40 -13.88
CA TYR A 52 -9.70 -9.60 -15.17
C TYR A 52 -8.89 -10.53 -16.09
N MET A 53 -7.58 -10.35 -16.16
CA MET A 53 -6.68 -11.19 -16.96
C MET A 53 -6.59 -12.63 -16.44
N GLU A 54 -6.80 -12.85 -15.14
CA GLU A 54 -6.93 -14.17 -14.52
C GLU A 54 -8.30 -14.83 -14.78
N GLY A 55 -9.23 -14.15 -15.46
CA GLY A 55 -10.59 -14.64 -15.70
C GLY A 55 -11.48 -14.63 -14.45
N ARG A 56 -11.09 -13.85 -13.43
CA ARG A 56 -11.81 -13.71 -12.17
C ARG A 56 -12.79 -12.53 -12.23
N LEU A 57 -13.79 -12.54 -11.35
CA LEU A 57 -14.75 -11.44 -11.31
C LEU A 57 -14.15 -10.27 -10.52
N SER A 58 -14.31 -9.07 -11.06
CA SER A 58 -13.97 -7.82 -10.36
C SER A 58 -14.96 -7.47 -9.24
N ALA A 59 -16.09 -8.19 -9.15
CA ALA A 59 -17.08 -8.01 -8.11
C ALA A 59 -16.61 -8.62 -6.78
N PHE A 60 -16.00 -7.80 -5.94
CA PHE A 60 -15.34 -8.20 -4.68
C PHE A 60 -16.22 -8.96 -3.69
N VAL A 61 -17.52 -8.64 -3.65
CA VAL A 61 -18.49 -9.27 -2.74
C VAL A 61 -18.94 -10.65 -3.26
N LEU A 62 -18.88 -10.85 -4.57
CA LEU A 62 -19.44 -12.03 -5.22
C LEU A 62 -18.40 -13.10 -5.52
N ASP A 63 -17.13 -12.70 -5.75
CA ASP A 63 -16.06 -13.65 -6.02
C ASP A 63 -15.39 -14.09 -4.71
N PRO A 64 -15.59 -15.36 -4.29
CA PRO A 64 -15.03 -15.88 -3.04
C PRO A 64 -13.50 -15.88 -3.03
N ALA A 65 -12.83 -15.79 -4.18
CA ALA A 65 -11.38 -15.70 -4.22
C ALA A 65 -10.84 -14.34 -3.72
N TRP A 66 -11.70 -13.33 -3.54
CA TRP A 66 -11.35 -12.12 -2.77
C TRP A 66 -11.46 -12.34 -1.26
N GLN A 67 -12.37 -13.21 -0.84
CA GLN A 67 -12.63 -13.55 0.57
C GLN A 67 -11.64 -14.60 1.10
N GLU A 68 -11.19 -15.54 0.26
CA GLU A 68 -10.10 -16.48 0.59
C GLU A 68 -8.73 -15.78 0.75
N GLY A 69 -8.70 -14.46 0.60
CA GLY A 69 -7.52 -13.64 0.50
C GLY A 69 -6.87 -13.81 -0.87
N LEU A 70 -6.21 -12.76 -1.36
CA LEU A 70 -5.10 -12.93 -2.28
C LEU A 70 -4.13 -13.88 -1.59
N ARG A 71 -4.25 -15.21 -1.84
CA ARG A 71 -3.44 -16.22 -1.16
C ARG A 71 -2.01 -15.79 -1.26
N GLN A 72 -1.45 -15.30 -0.16
CA GLN A 72 -0.06 -14.87 -0.11
C GLN A 72 0.75 -16.08 -0.54
N LYS A 73 1.43 -15.94 -1.69
CA LYS A 73 2.25 -17.01 -2.23
C LYS A 73 3.27 -17.39 -1.17
N ASP A 74 3.59 -18.67 -1.07
CA ASP A 74 4.70 -19.10 -0.22
C ASP A 74 5.97 -18.38 -0.71
N TYR A 75 6.57 -17.56 0.14
CA TYR A 75 7.81 -16.84 -0.14
C TYR A 75 9.00 -17.70 0.28
N THR A 76 10.12 -17.57 -0.42
CA THR A 76 11.41 -18.09 0.04
C THR A 76 12.15 -16.97 0.75
N CYS A 77 12.63 -17.22 1.97
CA CYS A 77 13.42 -16.25 2.73
C CYS A 77 14.65 -15.81 1.91
N GLN A 78 14.82 -14.50 1.72
CA GLN A 78 15.93 -13.94 0.93
C GLN A 78 17.27 -13.96 1.65
N TYR A 79 17.29 -14.26 2.96
CA TYR A 79 18.54 -14.52 3.66
C TYR A 79 19.07 -15.89 3.22
N GLU A 80 20.10 -15.90 2.36
CA GLU A 80 20.64 -17.10 1.71
C GLU A 80 20.91 -18.27 2.67
N PRO A 81 21.48 -18.06 3.87
CA PRO A 81 21.71 -19.15 4.81
C PRO A 81 20.42 -19.80 5.36
N CYS A 82 19.28 -19.11 5.30
CA CYS A 82 18.00 -19.64 5.79
C CYS A 82 17.25 -20.41 4.70
N GLY A 83 16.96 -19.79 3.55
CA GLY A 83 16.30 -20.44 2.40
C GLY A 83 14.93 -21.09 2.66
N LYS A 84 14.33 -20.91 3.85
CA LYS A 84 13.05 -21.53 4.22
C LYS A 84 11.89 -20.92 3.42
N LYS A 85 10.94 -21.77 3.02
CA LYS A 85 9.64 -21.32 2.53
C LYS A 85 8.75 -20.92 3.70
N PHE A 86 8.10 -19.77 3.60
CA PHE A 86 7.20 -19.28 4.64
C PHE A 86 5.99 -18.58 4.01
N LYS A 87 4.87 -18.57 4.74
CA LYS A 87 3.73 -17.72 4.42
C LYS A 87 4.00 -16.35 5.02
N GLY A 88 4.22 -15.37 4.16
CA GLY A 88 4.37 -13.98 4.58
C GLY A 88 3.11 -13.55 5.34
N LYS A 89 3.28 -12.80 6.43
CA LYS A 89 2.15 -12.14 7.11
C LYS A 89 1.78 -10.86 6.37
N HIS A 90 2.79 -10.19 5.82
CA HIS A 90 2.65 -8.97 5.04
C HIS A 90 3.14 -9.21 3.61
N ILE A 91 2.58 -8.50 2.64
CA ILE A 91 3.08 -8.55 1.27
C ILE A 91 4.40 -7.81 1.18
N GLY A 92 5.32 -8.38 0.40
CA GLY A 92 6.68 -7.88 0.33
C GLY A 92 7.53 -8.30 1.54
N GLN A 93 7.02 -9.14 2.45
CA GLN A 93 7.86 -9.71 3.50
C GLN A 93 8.95 -10.59 2.86
N LEU A 94 10.20 -10.13 2.92
CA LEU A 94 11.35 -10.80 2.30
C LEU A 94 11.97 -11.88 3.20
N TYR A 95 11.77 -11.77 4.51
CA TYR A 95 12.43 -12.60 5.52
C TYR A 95 11.42 -13.33 6.40
N CYS A 96 11.70 -14.59 6.73
CA CYS A 96 10.81 -15.41 7.55
C CYS A 96 10.74 -14.98 9.03
N SER A 97 11.73 -14.22 9.51
CA SER A 97 11.80 -13.68 10.87
C SER A 97 12.56 -12.36 10.89
N ASN A 98 12.37 -11.56 11.95
CA ASN A 98 13.16 -10.35 12.18
C ASN A 98 14.65 -10.67 12.27
N GLU A 99 15.02 -11.80 12.87
CA GLU A 99 16.40 -12.28 12.94
C GLU A 99 17.03 -12.46 11.55
N CYS A 100 16.32 -13.10 10.62
CA CYS A 100 16.80 -13.21 9.23
C CYS A 100 16.95 -11.83 8.56
N GLY A 101 16.06 -10.88 8.87
CA GLY A 101 16.17 -9.51 8.37
C GLY A 101 17.37 -8.74 8.94
N LEU A 102 17.66 -8.91 10.23
CA LEU A 102 18.82 -8.31 10.90
C LEU A 102 20.15 -8.91 10.41
N LEU A 103 20.20 -10.24 10.26
CA LEU A 103 21.38 -10.91 9.73
C LEU A 103 21.62 -10.55 8.26
N ALA A 104 20.56 -10.41 7.47
CA ALA A 104 20.67 -9.97 6.08
C ALA A 104 21.10 -8.50 5.94
N SER A 105 20.72 -7.63 6.89
CA SER A 105 21.15 -6.23 6.91
C SER A 105 22.58 -6.03 7.45
N GLY A 106 23.22 -7.09 7.95
CA GLY A 106 24.55 -7.04 8.53
C GLY A 106 24.61 -6.42 9.93
N GLN A 107 23.45 -6.23 10.58
CA GLN A 107 23.42 -5.83 11.99
C GLN A 107 23.80 -7.02 12.88
N LYS A 108 24.88 -6.87 13.65
CA LYS A 108 25.28 -7.87 14.65
C LYS A 108 24.34 -7.76 15.86
N PHE A 109 23.93 -8.91 16.39
CA PHE A 109 23.00 -9.03 17.51
C PHE A 109 23.51 -8.47 18.85
N ASP A 110 24.75 -8.01 18.92
CA ASP A 110 25.43 -7.65 20.17
C ASP A 110 24.91 -6.35 20.83
N GLU A 111 23.97 -5.61 20.22
CA GLU A 111 23.47 -4.33 20.76
C GLU A 111 21.99 -4.32 21.21
N VAL A 112 21.22 -5.41 21.05
CA VAL A 112 19.76 -5.38 21.27
C VAL A 112 19.32 -5.77 22.69
N GLU A 113 20.22 -6.20 23.58
CA GLU A 113 19.87 -6.49 24.98
C GLU A 113 19.77 -5.24 25.89
N ASN A 114 19.85 -4.03 25.35
CA ASN A 114 19.65 -2.79 26.10
C ASN A 114 18.34 -2.06 25.75
N PHE A 115 17.26 -2.81 25.48
CA PHE A 115 15.92 -2.21 25.54
C PHE A 115 15.54 -2.01 27.01
N VAL A 116 15.83 -0.81 27.50
CA VAL A 116 15.36 -0.27 28.76
C VAL A 116 13.87 -0.57 28.90
N GLU A 117 13.52 -1.34 29.92
CA GLU A 117 12.16 -1.52 30.40
C GLU A 117 11.65 -0.15 30.87
N LEU A 118 11.08 0.62 29.94
CA LEU A 118 10.39 1.87 30.22
C LEU A 118 9.13 1.53 31.01
N LYS A 119 9.29 1.53 32.33
CA LYS A 119 8.20 1.46 33.30
C LYS A 119 7.18 2.54 32.92
N PRO A 120 5.94 2.19 32.57
CA PRO A 120 4.95 3.18 32.15
C PRO A 120 4.72 4.17 33.29
N ALA A 121 4.86 5.46 32.99
CA ALA A 121 4.55 6.53 33.94
C ALA A 121 3.06 6.48 34.30
N PRO A 122 2.68 6.79 35.56
CA PRO A 122 1.29 6.88 35.95
C PRO A 122 0.58 7.95 35.12
N ILE A 123 -0.50 7.56 34.43
CA ILE A 123 -1.37 8.49 33.72
C ILE A 123 -2.25 9.15 34.78
N GLU A 124 -1.99 10.42 35.10
CA GLU A 124 -2.91 11.20 35.93
C GLU A 124 -4.16 11.57 35.11
N PRO A 125 -5.38 11.22 35.59
CA PRO A 125 -6.61 11.51 34.87
C PRO A 125 -7.02 12.96 35.10
N GLY A 126 -6.79 13.83 34.12
CA GLY A 126 -7.49 15.12 34.04
C GLY A 126 -6.71 16.24 33.39
N ALA A 127 -6.76 16.33 32.06
CA ALA A 127 -6.72 17.58 31.28
C ALA A 127 -6.80 17.27 29.79
N ILE A 128 -8.01 17.22 29.23
CA ILE A 128 -8.22 17.40 27.78
C ILE A 128 -8.90 18.76 27.58
N ASP A 129 -8.09 19.82 27.64
CA ASP A 129 -8.50 21.13 27.11
C ASP A 129 -8.24 21.16 25.60
N SER A 130 -9.34 21.03 24.86
CA SER A 130 -9.70 21.79 23.65
C SER A 130 -8.56 22.53 22.92
N VAL A 131 -7.85 21.86 22.01
CA VAL A 131 -7.04 22.54 20.97
C VAL A 131 -7.82 22.60 19.66
N SER A 132 -8.41 23.78 19.45
CA SER A 132 -8.96 24.25 18.18
C SER A 132 -7.82 24.48 17.18
N ALA A 133 -7.59 23.52 16.28
CA ALA A 133 -6.65 23.69 15.17
C ALA A 133 -7.38 24.31 13.97
N SER A 134 -7.15 25.60 13.72
CA SER A 134 -7.49 26.25 12.46
C SER A 134 -6.54 25.76 11.35
N PRO A 135 -7.02 25.50 10.13
CA PRO A 135 -6.16 25.07 9.02
C PRO A 135 -5.30 26.25 8.51
N PRO A 136 -4.04 26.00 8.12
CA PRO A 136 -3.22 27.02 7.47
C PRO A 136 -3.72 27.28 6.04
N ALA A 137 -3.93 28.55 5.74
CA ALA A 137 -4.19 29.05 4.40
C ALA A 137 -2.90 29.01 3.56
N GLY A 138 -3.00 28.54 2.32
CA GLY A 138 -2.03 28.84 1.27
C GLY A 138 -1.29 27.63 0.71
N TRP A 139 -1.94 26.95 -0.25
CA TRP A 139 -1.23 26.23 -1.32
C TRP A 139 -1.85 26.69 -2.64
N GLY A 140 -1.23 27.71 -3.23
CA GLY A 140 -1.53 28.15 -4.58
C GLY A 140 -1.10 27.06 -5.56
N GLY A 141 -2.01 26.69 -6.45
CA GLY A 141 -1.74 25.76 -7.54
C GLY A 141 -0.98 26.49 -8.65
N ASP A 142 0.27 26.09 -8.88
CA ASP A 142 0.94 26.35 -10.14
C ASP A 142 0.45 25.32 -11.17
N ASN A 143 -0.25 25.81 -12.19
CA ASN A 143 -0.56 25.07 -13.41
C ASN A 143 0.76 24.71 -14.09
N VAL A 144 1.08 23.41 -14.13
CA VAL A 144 2.15 22.91 -14.99
C VAL A 144 1.55 22.69 -16.36
N ASP A 145 1.88 23.58 -17.30
CA ASP A 145 1.62 23.43 -18.73
C ASP A 145 2.31 22.16 -19.24
N LEU A 146 1.52 21.12 -19.54
CA LEU A 146 1.99 19.92 -20.22
C LEU A 146 2.06 20.19 -21.73
N PRO A 147 3.20 19.90 -22.39
CA PRO A 147 3.30 20.05 -23.84
C PRO A 147 2.37 19.06 -24.57
N PRO A 148 1.86 19.42 -25.74
CA PRO A 148 1.02 18.54 -26.55
C PRO A 148 1.81 17.30 -26.99
N LEU A 149 1.16 16.14 -26.89
CA LEU A 149 1.63 14.88 -27.47
C LEU A 149 1.40 14.94 -28.98
N ASP A 150 2.47 15.09 -29.75
CA ASP A 150 2.43 14.92 -31.20
C ASP A 150 2.16 13.45 -31.54
N GLU A 151 0.94 13.16 -32.01
CA GLU A 151 0.59 11.95 -32.73
C GLU A 151 1.11 12.05 -34.17
N GLU A 152 2.17 11.31 -34.53
CA GLU A 152 2.35 10.78 -35.90
C GLU A 152 3.21 9.50 -35.86
N ILE A 153 2.58 8.34 -35.65
CA ILE A 153 3.16 7.07 -36.09
C ILE A 153 2.56 6.78 -37.47
N SER A 154 3.29 7.21 -38.49
CA SER A 154 3.06 6.84 -39.88
C SER A 154 3.34 5.35 -40.06
N THR A 155 2.29 4.55 -40.23
CA THR A 155 2.38 3.19 -40.76
C THR A 155 2.31 3.26 -42.28
N SER A 156 3.47 3.25 -42.94
CA SER A 156 3.56 2.95 -44.36
C SER A 156 3.44 1.44 -44.57
N ALA A 157 2.49 1.06 -45.41
CA ALA A 157 2.33 -0.26 -46.01
C ALA A 157 3.30 -0.48 -47.17
#